data_AF-A0A1Q3EE91-F1
#
_entry.id   AF-A0A1Q3EE91-F1
#
_cell.length_a   1.000
_cell.length_b   1.000
_cell.length_c   1.000
_cell.angle_alpha   90.00
_cell.angle_beta   90.00
_cell.angle_gamma   90.00
#
_symmetry.space_group_name_H-M   'P 1'
#
loop_
_entity.id
_entity.type
_entity.pdbx_description
1 polymer ?
#
loop_
_entity_poly.entity_id
_entity_poly.type
_entity_poly.pdbx_seq_one_letter_code
_entity_poly.pdbx_strand_id
1 'polypeptide(L)'
;MCTVLGGSMLLALEGVHATLPSDISIPTPTFEPVYDATLLLVPGVTQDLVAGPFGDRAFIGFLGGNLTNYATGALEGQILAGFGGEFGVVSTNGMFYTDVALAVQWTDDDKYAFFRVNGIGELGNSTYATSYTRLETDSSTRQNLVDNVLLISIVVETEDAPSNETIAYFRLFVKNSTNPSILP
;
A
#
# COMPACT_ATOMS: atom_id res chain seq x y z
N MET A 1 -15.32 -54.60 -34.96
CA MET A 1 -15.36 -53.17 -35.33
C MET A 1 -16.34 -52.49 -34.40
N CYS A 2 -15.87 -51.69 -33.46
CA CYS A 2 -16.70 -50.96 -32.51
C CYS A 2 -16.20 -49.51 -32.52
N THR A 3 -16.98 -48.60 -33.08
CA THR A 3 -16.65 -47.17 -33.14
C THR A 3 -17.47 -46.49 -32.05
N VAL A 4 -16.80 -45.97 -31.02
CA VAL A 4 -17.44 -45.19 -29.95
C VAL A 4 -17.33 -43.71 -30.33
N LEU A 5 -18.47 -43.04 -30.47
CA LEU A 5 -18.57 -41.58 -30.66
C LEU A 5 -18.13 -40.87 -29.38
N GLY A 6 -17.11 -40.02 -29.49
CA GLY A 6 -16.74 -39.06 -28.45
C GLY A 6 -17.64 -37.83 -28.52
N GLY A 7 -18.53 -37.68 -27.55
CA GLY A 7 -19.27 -36.43 -27.31
C GLY A 7 -18.43 -35.50 -26.45
N SER A 8 -17.90 -34.43 -27.05
CA SER A 8 -17.29 -33.33 -26.30
C SER A 8 -18.37 -32.56 -25.54
N MET A 9 -18.36 -32.68 -24.21
CA MET A 9 -19.21 -31.89 -23.33
C MET A 9 -18.55 -30.52 -23.14
N LEU A 10 -19.06 -29.52 -23.85
CA LEU A 10 -18.66 -28.11 -23.70
C LEU A 10 -19.37 -27.58 -22.44
N LEU A 11 -18.66 -27.53 -21.31
CA LEU A 11 -19.15 -26.87 -20.10
C LEU A 11 -19.07 -25.36 -20.31
N ALA A 12 -20.22 -24.72 -20.56
CA ALA A 12 -20.34 -23.27 -20.50
C ALA A 12 -20.22 -22.83 -19.03
N LEU A 13 -19.16 -22.06 -18.72
CA LEU A 13 -19.10 -21.28 -17.48
C LEU A 13 -20.10 -20.12 -17.63
N GLU A 14 -21.32 -20.30 -17.13
CA GLU A 14 -22.19 -19.15 -16.89
C GLU A 14 -21.61 -18.38 -15.70
N GLY A 15 -21.05 -17.20 -15.97
CA GLY A 15 -20.60 -16.30 -14.93
C GLY A 15 -21.77 -15.94 -14.01
N VAL A 16 -21.58 -16.08 -12.70
CA VAL A 16 -22.55 -15.56 -11.73
C VAL A 16 -22.47 -14.05 -11.75
N HIS A 17 -23.38 -13.40 -12.48
CA HIS A 17 -23.52 -11.96 -12.49
C HIS A 17 -24.45 -11.53 -11.35
N ALA A 18 -23.91 -10.82 -10.36
CA ALA A 18 -24.74 -10.10 -9.40
C ALA A 18 -25.37 -8.90 -10.12
N THR A 19 -26.69 -8.86 -10.19
CA THR A 19 -27.41 -7.67 -10.65
C THR A 19 -27.71 -6.82 -9.44
N LEU A 20 -27.21 -5.59 -9.40
CA LEU A 20 -27.57 -4.65 -8.37
C LEU A 20 -29.05 -4.25 -8.55
N PRO A 21 -29.85 -4.19 -7.46
CA PRO A 21 -31.15 -3.54 -7.49
C PRO A 21 -31.06 -2.14 -8.13
N SER A 22 -32.07 -1.75 -8.90
CA SER A 22 -32.06 -0.48 -9.65
C SER A 22 -32.02 0.77 -8.76
N ASP A 23 -32.36 0.62 -7.48
CA ASP A 23 -32.30 1.61 -6.41
C ASP A 23 -30.95 1.66 -5.69
N ILE A 24 -30.03 0.73 -6.00
CA ILE A 24 -28.68 0.71 -5.47
C ILE A 24 -27.71 1.30 -6.50
N SER A 25 -27.11 2.43 -6.14
CA SER A 25 -25.97 3.01 -6.85
C SER A 25 -24.72 2.87 -5.99
N ILE A 26 -23.69 2.21 -6.51
CA ILE A 26 -22.37 2.15 -5.87
C ILE A 26 -21.49 3.18 -6.58
N PRO A 27 -21.26 4.37 -5.99
CA PRO A 27 -20.40 5.37 -6.62
C PRO A 27 -18.96 4.85 -6.70
N THR A 28 -18.28 5.13 -7.81
CA THR A 28 -16.83 4.87 -7.92
C THR A 28 -16.10 5.74 -6.90
N PRO A 29 -15.28 5.14 -6.01
CA PRO A 29 -14.55 5.93 -5.05
C PRO A 29 -13.44 6.74 -5.74
N THR A 30 -13.39 8.03 -5.44
CA THR A 30 -12.30 8.94 -5.83
C THR A 30 -11.42 9.25 -4.62
N PHE A 31 -10.15 9.52 -4.92
CA PHE A 31 -9.10 9.80 -3.95
C PHE A 31 -8.29 11.02 -4.39
N GLU A 32 -7.83 11.79 -3.42
CA GLU A 32 -6.96 12.95 -3.65
C GLU A 32 -5.66 12.82 -2.86
N PRO A 33 -4.53 13.24 -3.44
CA PRO A 33 -3.24 13.19 -2.77
C PRO A 33 -3.15 14.24 -1.66
N VAL A 34 -2.59 13.85 -0.52
CA VAL A 34 -2.44 14.73 0.66
C VAL A 34 -0.99 14.91 1.07
N TYR A 35 -0.18 13.85 1.01
CA TYR A 35 1.23 13.89 1.35
C TYR A 35 2.08 13.08 0.39
N ASP A 36 3.30 13.56 0.17
CA ASP A 36 4.40 12.80 -0.38
C ASP A 36 5.37 12.45 0.74
N ALA A 37 6.04 11.31 0.63
CA ALA A 37 7.08 10.91 1.58
C ALA A 37 8.31 10.41 0.86
N THR A 38 9.47 10.76 1.39
CA THR A 38 10.76 10.16 1.03
C THR A 38 11.27 9.40 2.23
N LEU A 39 11.53 8.11 2.05
CA LEU A 39 12.01 7.21 3.08
C LEU A 39 13.43 6.80 2.78
N LEU A 40 14.23 6.80 3.84
CA LEU A 40 15.56 6.25 3.83
C LEU A 40 15.47 4.86 4.46
N LEU A 41 15.85 3.84 3.71
CA LEU A 41 15.81 2.44 4.11
C LEU A 41 17.23 1.91 4.27
N VAL A 42 17.40 0.89 5.12
CA VAL A 42 18.66 0.16 5.19
C VAL A 42 19.05 -0.38 3.80
N PRO A 43 20.36 -0.40 3.47
CA PRO A 43 20.80 -0.83 2.16
C PRO A 43 20.53 -2.33 1.99
N GLY A 44 20.34 -2.77 0.75
CA GLY A 44 20.15 -4.19 0.47
C GLY A 44 18.81 -4.72 0.95
N VAL A 45 17.72 -4.00 0.65
CA VAL A 45 16.33 -4.40 0.91
C VAL A 45 15.94 -5.83 0.49
N THR A 46 16.73 -6.46 -0.38
CA THR A 46 16.59 -7.86 -0.84
C THR A 46 17.54 -8.85 -0.16
N GLN A 47 18.38 -8.41 0.79
CA GLN A 47 19.39 -9.24 1.45
C GLN A 47 18.87 -9.88 2.75
N ASP A 48 17.91 -9.23 3.43
CA ASP A 48 17.27 -9.75 4.64
C ASP A 48 15.94 -10.44 4.32
N LEU A 49 16.02 -11.49 3.50
CA LEU A 49 14.88 -12.32 3.11
C LEU A 49 14.83 -13.61 3.94
N VAL A 50 13.67 -13.90 4.51
CA VAL A 50 13.40 -15.17 5.20
C VAL A 50 12.44 -16.00 4.37
N ALA A 51 12.93 -17.14 3.86
CA ALA A 51 12.13 -18.04 3.04
C ALA A 51 10.94 -18.62 3.79
N GLY A 52 9.79 -18.67 3.11
CA GLY A 52 8.55 -19.24 3.61
C GLY A 52 7.77 -19.97 2.51
N PRO A 53 6.73 -20.74 2.89
CA PRO A 53 5.97 -21.55 1.93
C PRO A 53 5.15 -20.73 0.92
N PHE A 54 4.87 -19.47 1.23
CA PHE A 54 4.16 -18.53 0.33
C PHE A 54 5.13 -17.67 -0.50
N GLY A 55 6.43 -17.69 -0.17
CA GLY A 55 7.47 -16.82 -0.72
C GLY A 55 8.40 -16.29 0.36
N ASP A 56 9.20 -15.29 0.01
CA ASP A 56 10.24 -14.73 0.86
C ASP A 56 9.72 -13.50 1.63
N ARG A 57 9.87 -13.52 2.95
CA ARG A 57 9.51 -12.39 3.81
C ARG A 57 10.65 -11.38 3.85
N ALA A 58 10.34 -10.12 3.52
CA ALA A 58 11.32 -9.03 3.49
C ALA A 58 11.30 -8.24 4.79
N PHE A 59 12.47 -8.15 5.42
CA PHE A 59 12.70 -7.28 6.57
C PHE A 59 13.50 -6.06 6.12
N ILE A 60 12.93 -4.88 6.31
CA ILE A 60 13.53 -3.62 5.86
C ILE A 60 13.39 -2.61 6.99
N GLY A 61 14.53 -2.19 7.52
CA GLY A 61 14.62 -1.14 8.52
C GLY A 61 14.50 0.25 7.92
N PHE A 62 13.85 1.15 8.65
CA PHE A 62 13.79 2.58 8.33
C PHE A 62 14.94 3.33 9.00
N LEU A 63 15.68 4.11 8.21
CA LEU A 63 16.69 5.07 8.68
C LEU A 63 16.10 6.46 8.94
N GLY A 64 14.86 6.69 8.51
CA GLY A 64 14.10 7.92 8.70
C GLY A 64 13.48 8.38 7.39
N GLY A 65 13.16 9.67 7.32
CA GLY A 65 12.59 10.26 6.12
C GLY A 65 11.73 11.48 6.40
N ASN A 66 11.19 12.06 5.34
CA ASN A 66 10.36 13.26 5.40
C ASN A 66 8.98 12.96 4.84
N LEU A 67 7.96 13.53 5.49
CA LEU A 67 6.59 13.62 4.98
C LEU A 67 6.31 15.08 4.64
N THR A 68 5.94 15.35 3.40
CA THR A 68 5.70 16.68 2.87
C THR A 68 4.27 16.83 2.36
N ASN A 69 3.72 18.02 2.51
CA ASN A 69 2.44 18.40 1.93
C ASN A 69 2.49 18.24 0.41
N TYR A 70 1.57 17.48 -0.19
CA TYR A 70 1.58 17.23 -1.62
C TYR A 70 1.44 18.52 -2.45
N ALA A 71 0.61 19.46 -2.00
CA ALA A 71 0.31 20.67 -2.76
C ALA A 71 1.40 21.75 -2.65
N THR A 72 2.06 21.85 -1.49
CA THR A 72 2.99 22.94 -1.20
C THR A 72 4.46 22.49 -1.10
N GLY A 73 4.72 21.20 -0.93
CA GLY A 73 6.05 20.66 -0.64
C GLY A 73 6.56 20.98 0.77
N ALA A 74 5.75 21.61 1.63
CA ALA A 74 6.14 21.95 2.99
C ALA A 74 6.35 20.68 3.83
N LEU A 75 7.35 20.68 4.71
CA LEU A 75 7.59 19.59 5.64
C LEU A 75 6.52 19.56 6.73
N GLU A 76 5.78 18.46 6.81
CA GLU A 76 4.66 18.27 7.75
C GLU A 76 4.98 17.20 8.79
N GLY A 77 5.93 16.30 8.51
CA GLY A 77 6.36 15.30 9.47
C GLY A 77 7.72 14.68 9.17
N GLN A 78 8.30 14.09 10.20
CA GLN A 78 9.54 13.32 10.17
C GLN A 78 9.23 11.84 10.39
N ILE A 79 9.72 10.97 9.53
CA ILE A 79 9.59 9.51 9.69
C ILE A 79 10.63 9.06 10.72
N LEU A 80 10.19 8.30 11.71
CA LEU A 80 11.05 7.85 12.80
C LEU A 80 11.95 6.68 12.36
N ALA A 81 13.24 6.83 12.61
CA ALA A 81 14.23 5.77 12.40
C ALA A 81 14.06 4.62 13.40
N GLY A 82 14.39 3.40 12.97
CA GLY A 82 14.41 2.21 13.81
C GLY A 82 13.03 1.72 14.26
N PHE A 83 11.95 2.35 13.81
CA PHE A 83 10.57 1.93 14.09
C PHE A 83 9.95 1.32 12.84
N GLY A 84 9.51 0.07 12.95
CA GLY A 84 9.19 -0.77 11.80
C GLY A 84 10.32 -1.76 11.51
N GLY A 85 10.14 -2.63 10.52
CA GLY A 85 11.14 -3.65 10.21
C GLY A 85 10.62 -4.81 9.37
N GLU A 86 9.30 -4.99 9.31
CA GLU A 86 8.66 -5.86 8.32
C GLU A 86 8.16 -4.98 7.17
N PHE A 87 8.43 -5.42 5.94
CA PHE A 87 7.96 -4.73 4.73
C PHE A 87 6.91 -5.52 3.97
N GLY A 88 6.90 -6.85 4.14
CA GLY A 88 5.91 -7.72 3.51
C GLY A 88 6.50 -9.04 3.02
N VAL A 89 5.84 -9.62 2.01
CA VAL A 89 6.21 -10.91 1.40
C VAL A 89 6.28 -10.79 -0.11
N VAL A 90 7.39 -11.22 -0.68
CA VAL A 90 7.53 -11.47 -2.12
C VAL A 90 7.11 -12.91 -2.36
N SER A 91 5.94 -13.09 -2.93
CA SER A 91 5.38 -14.42 -3.13
C SER A 91 6.03 -15.17 -4.29
N THR A 92 5.83 -16.49 -4.35
CA THR A 92 6.41 -17.35 -5.39
C THR A 92 5.95 -17.03 -6.81
N ASN A 93 4.87 -16.26 -6.99
CA ASN A 93 4.40 -15.80 -8.29
C ASN A 93 4.91 -14.40 -8.66
N GLY A 94 5.83 -13.83 -7.87
CA GLY A 94 6.43 -12.51 -8.11
C GLY A 94 5.63 -11.32 -7.57
N MET A 95 4.45 -11.55 -6.98
CA MET A 95 3.67 -10.49 -6.36
C MET A 95 4.27 -10.09 -5.02
N PHE A 96 4.34 -8.78 -4.76
CA PHE A 96 4.77 -8.22 -3.49
C PHE A 96 3.57 -7.83 -2.64
N TYR A 97 3.40 -8.47 -1.48
CA TYR A 97 2.33 -8.18 -0.53
C TYR A 97 2.92 -7.32 0.59
N THR A 98 2.56 -6.04 0.62
CA THR A 98 3.06 -5.11 1.63
C THR A 98 2.42 -5.37 2.99
N ASP A 99 3.24 -5.35 4.03
CA ASP A 99 2.83 -5.30 5.43
C ASP A 99 3.82 -4.42 6.18
N VAL A 100 3.51 -3.13 6.22
CA VAL A 100 4.42 -2.09 6.73
C VAL A 100 3.80 -1.38 7.92
N ALA A 101 4.62 -1.19 8.94
CA ALA A 101 4.34 -0.30 10.05
C ALA A 101 5.38 0.82 10.07
N LEU A 102 4.92 2.08 10.04
CA LEU A 102 5.79 3.25 10.10
C LEU A 102 5.26 4.25 11.12
N ALA A 103 6.16 5.02 11.71
CA ALA A 103 5.83 6.09 12.64
C ALA A 103 6.32 7.44 12.09
N VAL A 104 5.49 8.46 12.25
CA VAL A 104 5.78 9.85 11.89
C VAL A 104 5.63 10.72 13.13
N GLN A 105 6.49 11.72 13.28
CA GLN A 105 6.29 12.84 14.18
C GLN A 105 5.91 14.07 13.38
N TRP A 106 4.78 14.69 13.69
CA TRP A 106 4.32 15.91 13.02
C TRP A 106 5.17 17.11 13.44
N THR A 107 5.42 18.03 12.51
CA THR A 107 6.27 19.21 12.76
C THR A 107 5.53 20.35 13.45
N ASP A 108 4.20 20.39 13.37
CA ASP A 108 3.38 21.48 13.89
C ASP A 108 2.99 21.34 15.36
N ASP A 109 2.83 20.10 15.84
CA ASP A 109 2.38 19.82 17.21
C ASP A 109 3.22 18.76 17.97
N ASP A 110 4.32 18.29 17.36
CA ASP A 110 5.23 17.26 17.88
C ASP A 110 4.55 15.91 18.21
N LYS A 111 3.30 15.70 17.80
CA LYS A 111 2.56 14.46 18.04
C LYS A 111 2.99 13.36 17.11
N TYR A 112 2.76 12.13 17.54
CA TYR A 112 3.11 10.94 16.76
C TYR A 112 1.89 10.41 16.00
N ALA A 113 2.16 9.89 14.80
CA ALA A 113 1.22 9.11 14.02
C ALA A 113 1.82 7.75 13.68
N PHE A 114 1.02 6.70 13.79
CA PHE A 114 1.38 5.34 13.39
C PHE A 114 0.55 4.95 12.18
N PHE A 115 1.21 4.53 11.11
CA PHE A 115 0.54 4.03 9.92
C PHE A 115 0.69 2.51 9.86
N ARG A 116 -0.42 1.85 9.55
CA ARG A 116 -0.48 0.43 9.20
C ARG A 116 -0.85 0.33 7.73
N VAL A 117 0.01 -0.31 6.96
CA VAL A 117 -0.06 -0.32 5.50
C VAL A 117 -0.11 -1.76 5.03
N ASN A 118 -1.18 -2.14 4.33
CA ASN A 118 -1.34 -3.47 3.77
C ASN A 118 -1.83 -3.39 2.33
N GLY A 119 -1.19 -4.13 1.44
CA GLY A 119 -1.43 -3.98 0.02
C GLY A 119 -0.76 -5.03 -0.83
N ILE A 120 -0.75 -4.71 -2.12
CA ILE A 120 -0.19 -5.59 -3.14
C ILE A 120 0.47 -4.75 -4.23
N GLY A 121 1.48 -5.35 -4.82
CA GLY A 121 2.33 -4.75 -5.82
C GLY A 121 3.16 -5.79 -6.55
N GLU A 122 4.15 -5.31 -7.25
CA GLU A 122 5.06 -6.11 -8.05
C GLU A 122 6.50 -5.79 -7.65
N LEU A 123 7.31 -6.84 -7.53
CA LEU A 123 8.75 -6.71 -7.33
C LEU A 123 9.46 -6.92 -8.68
N GLY A 124 10.22 -5.93 -9.12
CA GLY A 124 11.00 -5.97 -10.36
C GLY A 124 12.21 -5.03 -10.27
N ASN A 125 12.67 -4.48 -11.40
CA ASN A 125 13.76 -3.49 -11.42
C ASN A 125 13.42 -2.21 -10.64
N SER A 126 12.13 -1.94 -10.49
CA SER A 126 11.57 -0.99 -9.52
C SER A 126 10.41 -1.70 -8.84
N THR A 127 10.30 -1.53 -7.52
CA THR A 127 9.18 -2.10 -6.76
C THR A 127 8.05 -1.09 -6.71
N TYR A 128 6.84 -1.53 -7.07
CA TYR A 128 5.63 -0.69 -7.03
C TYR A 128 4.54 -1.40 -6.24
N ALA A 129 3.86 -0.70 -5.33
CA ALA A 129 2.72 -1.26 -4.61
C ALA A 129 1.63 -0.21 -4.37
N THR A 130 0.38 -0.67 -4.38
CA THR A 130 -0.77 0.11 -3.88
C THR A 130 -1.31 -0.57 -2.65
N SER A 131 -1.46 0.20 -1.57
CA SER A 131 -1.83 -0.34 -0.26
C SER A 131 -2.95 0.46 0.37
N TYR A 132 -3.83 -0.24 1.09
CA TYR A 132 -4.70 0.38 2.07
C TYR A 132 -3.87 0.80 3.27
N THR A 133 -4.24 1.93 3.85
CA THR A 133 -3.56 2.47 5.02
C THR A 133 -4.55 2.88 6.09
N ARG A 134 -4.21 2.63 7.35
CA ARG A 134 -4.86 3.22 8.51
C ARG A 134 -3.85 4.06 9.28
N LEU A 135 -4.30 5.20 9.79
CA LEU A 135 -3.53 6.12 10.62
C LEU A 135 -4.09 6.19 12.04
N GLU A 136 -3.20 6.18 13.03
CA GLU A 136 -3.54 6.39 14.45
C GLU A 136 -2.71 7.56 14.99
N THR A 137 -3.34 8.57 15.56
CA THR A 137 -2.66 9.74 16.16
C THR A 137 -3.56 10.44 17.18
N ASP A 138 -2.94 11.09 18.17
CA ASP A 138 -3.62 11.98 19.13
C ASP A 138 -3.61 13.45 18.69
N SER A 139 -3.05 13.76 17.51
CA SER A 139 -3.08 15.11 16.92
C SER A 139 -4.51 15.51 16.53
N SER A 140 -5.01 16.62 17.10
CA SER A 140 -6.34 17.13 16.76
C SER A 140 -6.45 17.65 15.33
N THR A 141 -5.34 18.09 14.71
CA THR A 141 -5.33 18.65 13.35
C THR A 141 -5.34 17.56 12.27
N ARG A 142 -5.16 16.29 12.65
CA ARG A 142 -5.03 15.14 11.73
C ARG A 142 -6.18 14.14 11.81
N GLN A 143 -7.23 14.42 12.59
CA GLN A 143 -8.36 13.49 12.77
C GLN A 143 -9.09 13.17 11.45
N ASN A 144 -9.10 14.09 10.49
CA ASN A 144 -9.62 13.79 9.15
C ASN A 144 -8.92 12.59 8.49
N LEU A 145 -7.63 12.35 8.76
CA LEU A 145 -6.91 11.20 8.20
C LEU A 145 -7.28 9.90 8.95
N VAL A 146 -7.55 10.00 10.25
CA VAL A 146 -7.96 8.86 11.08
C VAL A 146 -9.35 8.34 10.66
N ASP A 147 -10.27 9.27 10.39
CA ASP A 147 -11.67 8.96 10.11
C ASP A 147 -11.97 8.65 8.63
N ASN A 148 -10.96 8.70 7.76
CA ASN A 148 -11.13 8.46 6.32
C ASN A 148 -10.48 7.16 5.83
N VAL A 149 -10.93 6.73 4.64
CA VAL A 149 -10.24 5.68 3.89
C VAL A 149 -9.00 6.27 3.26
N LEU A 150 -7.84 5.67 3.54
CA LEU A 150 -6.57 6.09 2.98
C LEU A 150 -6.02 5.02 2.03
N LEU A 151 -5.38 5.49 0.97
CA LEU A 151 -4.53 4.67 0.10
C LEU A 151 -3.12 5.22 0.13
N ILE A 152 -2.13 4.35 -0.04
CA ILE A 152 -0.75 4.74 -0.23
C ILE A 152 -0.19 4.03 -1.47
N SER A 153 0.46 4.81 -2.34
CA SER A 153 1.25 4.28 -3.44
C SER A 153 2.71 4.27 -3.00
N ILE A 154 3.42 3.19 -3.31
CA ILE A 154 4.80 2.96 -2.90
C ILE A 154 5.63 2.72 -4.15
N VAL A 155 6.79 3.37 -4.21
CA VAL A 155 7.86 3.10 -5.18
C VAL A 155 9.16 2.90 -4.40
N VAL A 156 9.86 1.80 -4.63
CA VAL A 156 11.23 1.61 -4.12
C VAL A 156 12.18 1.55 -5.30
N GLU A 157 13.17 2.43 -5.30
CA GLU A 157 14.23 2.42 -6.31
C GLU A 157 15.25 1.35 -5.91
N THR A 158 15.32 0.29 -6.69
CA THR A 158 16.21 -0.86 -6.45
C THR A 158 17.44 -0.89 -7.35
N GLU A 159 17.65 0.12 -8.21
CA GLU A 159 18.87 0.21 -9.03
C GLU A 159 20.10 0.61 -8.19
N ASP A 160 21.23 0.01 -8.56
CA ASP A 160 22.57 -0.02 -7.94
C ASP A 160 23.19 1.36 -7.60
N ALA A 161 22.56 2.13 -6.73
CA ALA A 161 23.24 3.25 -6.11
C ALA A 161 24.29 2.70 -5.11
N PRO A 162 25.55 3.14 -5.18
CA PRO A 162 26.59 2.79 -4.19
C PRO A 162 26.36 3.56 -2.88
N SER A 163 25.10 3.77 -2.50
CA SER A 163 24.70 4.48 -1.30
C SER A 163 24.56 3.48 -0.16
N ASN A 164 24.89 3.94 1.05
CA ASN A 164 24.66 3.20 2.29
C ASN A 164 23.16 3.09 2.63
N GLU A 165 22.26 3.43 1.71
CA GLU A 165 20.82 3.62 1.93
C GLU A 165 20.06 3.31 0.64
N THR A 166 18.86 2.74 0.77
CA THR A 166 17.88 2.58 -0.32
C THR A 166 16.79 3.66 -0.16
N ILE A 167 16.37 4.30 -1.26
CA ILE A 167 15.35 5.35 -1.23
C ILE A 167 14.00 4.78 -1.66
N ALA A 168 12.96 5.08 -0.89
CA ALA A 168 11.58 4.82 -1.29
C ALA A 168 10.74 6.10 -1.27
N TYR A 169 9.74 6.14 -2.14
CA TYR A 169 8.79 7.24 -2.26
C TYR A 169 7.39 6.75 -2.00
N PHE A 170 6.71 7.37 -1.06
CA PHE A 170 5.30 7.10 -0.80
C PHE A 170 4.45 8.31 -1.19
N ARG A 171 3.23 8.05 -1.64
CA ARG A 171 2.19 9.07 -1.77
C ARG A 171 0.95 8.62 -1.04
N LEU A 172 0.49 9.42 -0.08
CA LEU A 172 -0.74 9.20 0.66
C LEU A 172 -1.91 9.89 -0.03
N PHE A 173 -3.03 9.18 -0.12
CA PHE A 173 -4.28 9.67 -0.64
C PHE A 173 -5.40 9.51 0.37
N VAL A 174 -6.35 10.44 0.38
CA VAL A 174 -7.58 10.38 1.16
C VAL A 174 -8.79 10.21 0.24
N LYS A 175 -9.76 9.40 0.63
CA LYS A 175 -11.03 9.28 -0.10
C LYS A 175 -11.79 10.60 -0.02
N ASN A 176 -12.18 11.16 -1.16
CA ASN A 176 -12.96 12.41 -1.25
C ASN A 176 -14.37 12.21 -1.86
N SER A 177 -14.69 10.99 -2.27
CA SER A 177 -16.03 10.60 -2.73
C SER A 177 -16.98 10.30 -1.57
N THR A 178 -18.29 10.45 -1.80
CA THR A 178 -19.32 10.05 -0.83
C THR A 178 -19.34 8.53 -0.63
N ASN A 179 -19.89 8.09 0.50
CA ASN A 179 -20.14 6.67 0.73
C ASN A 179 -21.36 6.20 -0.07
N PRO A 180 -21.43 4.92 -0.45
CA PRO A 180 -22.65 4.36 -1.01
C PRO A 180 -23.83 4.62 -0.05
N SER A 181 -24.97 5.04 -0.59
CA SER A 181 -26.21 5.20 0.17
C SER A 181 -27.32 4.42 -0.51
N ILE A 182 -28.19 3.82 0.30
CA ILE A 182 -29.47 3.31 -0.17
C ILE A 182 -30.38 4.54 -0.28
N LEU A 183 -30.89 4.83 -1.48
CA LEU A 183 -31.91 5.87 -1.62
C LEU A 183 -33.16 5.41 -0.84
N PRO A 184 -33.71 6.25 0.05
CA PRO A 184 -34.89 5.89 0.84
C PRO A 184 -36.13 5.65 -0.03
#